data_AF-A0AAN6EDY8-F1
#
_entry.id   AF-A0AAN6EDY8-F1
#
_cell.length_a   1.000
_cell.length_b   1.000
_cell.length_c   1.000
_cell.angle_alpha   90.00
_cell.angle_beta   90.00
_cell.angle_gamma   90.00
#
_symmetry.space_group_name_H-M   'P 1'
#
loop_
_entity.id
_entity.type
_entity.pdbx_description
1 polymer ?
#
loop_
_entity_poly.entity_id
_entity_poly.type
_entity_poly.pdbx_seq_one_letter_code
_entity_poly.pdbx_strand_id
1 'polypeptide(L)'
;MMRFSALALSTAVALVGNLGIALGDCSFDEISLQTTPGFTITIDKEYKILEDTIAKVKYGLYCDSQPKGVDGVDKWFKVPVSSVGVRVPIASGFLEALGHRDALTAADSPGNLTNICLDASKIKSLDSEEQANVDVVFSSDAASDGDKSVRLPTDDSLSPLQKAEWIKFVAAFFNDEKSSDSLFSSISDAYNCHWSNLQNLAQQPHAYWIQYADNNGKPSYNIIDSSYQKSLLAGAGATNDTSKALDDSSDLT
;
A
#
# COMPACT_ATOMS: atom_id res chain seq x y z
N MET A 1 11.35 -47.74 -48.55
CA MET A 1 12.71 -47.56 -48.00
C MET A 1 12.83 -46.12 -47.51
N MET A 2 12.50 -45.88 -46.24
CA MET A 2 12.70 -44.58 -45.58
C MET A 2 13.63 -44.83 -44.39
N ARG A 3 14.76 -44.13 -44.36
CA ARG A 3 15.77 -44.20 -43.30
C ARG A 3 15.31 -43.31 -42.15
N PHE A 4 15.12 -43.90 -40.98
CA PHE A 4 15.01 -43.18 -39.71
C PHE A 4 16.42 -42.85 -39.21
N SER A 5 16.75 -41.57 -39.09
CA SER A 5 17.93 -41.11 -38.35
C SER A 5 17.59 -41.03 -36.86
N ALA A 6 18.34 -41.77 -36.04
CA ALA A 6 18.28 -41.67 -34.59
C ALA A 6 19.10 -40.44 -34.13
N LEU A 7 18.45 -39.46 -33.51
CA LEU A 7 19.15 -38.47 -32.70
C LEU A 7 19.43 -39.07 -31.32
N ALA A 8 20.71 -39.11 -30.95
CA ALA A 8 21.14 -39.46 -29.60
C ALA A 8 20.77 -38.33 -28.63
N LEU A 9 19.90 -38.62 -27.66
CA LEU A 9 19.69 -37.76 -26.50
C LEU A 9 20.87 -37.94 -25.55
N SER A 10 21.71 -36.91 -25.42
CA SER A 10 22.70 -36.83 -24.35
C SER A 10 22.02 -36.32 -23.07
N THR A 11 21.83 -37.21 -22.10
CA THR A 11 21.41 -36.85 -20.75
C THR A 11 22.57 -36.18 -20.01
N ALA A 12 22.52 -34.87 -19.87
CA ALA A 12 23.33 -34.16 -18.88
C ALA A 12 22.60 -34.21 -17.53
N VAL A 13 23.04 -35.13 -16.66
CA VAL A 13 22.69 -35.10 -15.23
C VAL A 13 23.54 -34.00 -14.60
N ALA A 14 22.96 -32.82 -14.41
CA ALA A 14 23.58 -31.79 -13.58
C ALA A 14 23.44 -32.23 -12.11
N LEU A 15 24.55 -32.68 -11.53
CA LEU A 15 24.71 -32.78 -10.08
C LEU A 15 24.72 -31.33 -9.55
N VAL A 16 23.55 -30.78 -9.22
CA VAL A 16 23.50 -29.54 -8.45
C VAL A 16 23.83 -29.94 -7.02
N GLY A 17 25.09 -29.74 -6.67
CA GLY A 17 25.58 -29.88 -5.31
C GLY A 17 24.68 -29.09 -4.37
N ASN A 18 24.36 -29.73 -3.25
CA ASN A 18 23.63 -29.15 -2.13
C ASN A 18 24.47 -27.98 -1.57
N LEU A 19 24.33 -26.80 -2.18
CA LEU A 19 24.77 -25.54 -1.60
C LEU A 19 23.88 -25.34 -0.39
N GLY A 20 24.43 -25.61 0.80
CA GLY A 20 23.84 -25.14 2.03
C GLY A 20 23.55 -23.66 1.84
N ILE A 21 22.26 -23.32 1.82
CA ILE A 21 21.80 -21.94 1.89
C ILE A 21 22.30 -21.44 3.24
N ALA A 22 23.42 -20.72 3.23
CA ALA A 22 23.71 -19.81 4.31
C ALA A 22 22.46 -18.95 4.44
N LEU A 23 21.83 -18.96 5.61
CA LEU A 23 20.77 -18.01 5.95
C LEU A 23 21.33 -16.64 5.59
N GLY A 24 20.82 -16.06 4.51
CA GLY A 24 21.39 -14.85 3.94
C GLY A 24 21.37 -13.76 5.00
N ASP A 25 22.49 -13.07 5.14
CA ASP A 25 22.55 -11.82 5.89
C ASP A 25 21.32 -10.99 5.52
N CYS A 26 20.60 -10.48 6.52
CA CYS A 26 19.51 -9.56 6.26
C CYS A 26 20.06 -8.32 5.55
N SER A 27 19.82 -8.24 4.25
CA SER A 27 20.15 -7.08 3.44
C SER A 27 18.90 -6.25 3.22
N PHE A 28 19.00 -4.95 3.50
CA PHE A 28 17.98 -3.98 3.15
C PHE A 28 18.29 -3.39 1.77
N ASP A 29 17.28 -3.39 0.90
CA ASP A 29 17.43 -2.88 -0.45
C ASP A 29 17.11 -1.38 -0.50
N GLU A 30 18.04 -0.60 -1.06
CA GLU A 30 17.81 0.81 -1.34
C GLU A 30 16.76 0.97 -2.44
N ILE A 31 15.83 1.90 -2.22
CA ILE A 31 14.82 2.30 -3.19
C ILE A 31 14.74 3.82 -3.27
N SER A 32 14.30 4.31 -4.43
CA SER A 32 14.10 5.73 -4.66
C SER A 32 12.62 6.09 -4.56
N LEU A 33 12.32 7.22 -3.92
CA LEU A 33 10.98 7.79 -3.97
C LEU A 33 10.84 8.60 -5.25
N GLN A 34 9.79 8.35 -6.04
CA GLN A 34 9.52 9.04 -7.31
C GLN A 34 8.55 10.20 -7.12
N THR A 35 7.90 10.30 -5.95
CA THR A 35 7.08 11.43 -5.54
C THR A 35 7.58 12.03 -4.22
N THR A 36 6.78 12.89 -3.61
CA THR A 36 6.96 13.37 -2.22
C THR A 36 5.85 12.79 -1.34
N PRO A 37 5.89 11.48 -1.00
CA PRO A 37 4.74 10.79 -0.41
C PRO A 37 4.51 11.13 1.07
N GLY A 38 5.39 11.93 1.68
CA GLY A 38 5.30 12.26 3.11
C GLY A 38 5.93 11.21 4.02
N PHE A 39 6.83 10.38 3.50
CA PHE A 39 7.69 9.51 4.30
C PHE A 39 9.13 9.47 3.77
N THR A 40 10.05 8.95 4.59
CA THR A 40 11.42 8.61 4.17
C THR A 40 11.77 7.19 4.58
N ILE A 41 12.73 6.59 3.87
CA ILE A 41 13.36 5.31 4.23
C ILE A 41 14.87 5.54 4.23
N THR A 42 15.51 5.32 5.37
CA THR A 42 16.97 5.42 5.53
C THR A 42 17.50 4.06 5.92
N ILE A 43 18.51 3.57 5.20
CA ILE A 43 19.10 2.26 5.42
C ILE A 43 20.45 2.40 6.11
N ASP A 44 20.64 1.60 7.14
CA ASP A 44 21.93 1.30 7.75
C ASP A 44 22.28 -0.18 7.47
N LYS A 45 23.45 -0.64 7.91
CA LYS A 45 23.89 -2.03 7.73
C LYS A 45 23.03 -3.03 8.50
N GLU A 46 22.54 -2.65 9.68
CA GLU A 46 21.86 -3.56 10.62
C GLU A 46 20.36 -3.33 10.74
N TYR A 47 19.87 -2.18 10.27
CA TYR A 47 18.46 -1.79 10.35
C TYR A 47 18.11 -0.75 9.28
N LYS A 48 16.81 -0.49 9.13
CA LYS A 48 16.29 0.65 8.36
C LYS A 48 15.34 1.48 9.22
N ILE A 49 15.33 2.79 9.01
CA ILE A 49 14.41 3.73 9.66
C ILE A 49 13.43 4.22 8.61
N LEU A 50 12.15 4.04 8.91
CA LEU A 50 11.03 4.63 8.19
C LEU A 50 10.54 5.84 8.99
N GLU A 51 10.52 7.02 8.40
CA GLU A 51 9.89 8.19 9.03
C GLU A 51 8.61 8.53 8.29
N ASP A 52 7.48 8.50 9.00
CA ASP A 52 6.28 9.21 8.59
C ASP A 52 6.46 10.69 8.88
N THR A 53 6.84 11.46 7.86
CA THR A 53 7.14 12.88 8.00
C THR A 53 5.90 13.75 8.19
N ILE A 54 4.70 13.22 7.95
CA ILE A 54 3.44 13.92 8.18
C ILE A 54 3.09 13.84 9.68
N ALA A 55 3.11 12.64 10.25
CA ALA A 55 2.79 12.41 11.66
C ALA A 55 3.99 12.59 12.61
N LYS A 56 5.21 12.74 12.08
CA LYS A 56 6.47 12.86 12.83
C LYS A 56 6.73 11.64 13.71
N VAL A 57 6.57 10.44 13.14
CA VAL A 57 6.81 9.16 13.81
C VAL A 57 7.85 8.35 13.04
N LYS A 58 8.80 7.75 13.76
CA LYS A 58 9.89 6.95 13.24
C LYS A 58 9.76 5.48 13.66
N TYR A 59 9.83 4.60 12.69
CA TYR A 59 9.78 3.16 12.86
C TYR A 59 11.12 2.55 12.48
N GLY A 60 11.76 1.85 13.40
CA GLY A 60 12.98 1.09 13.15
C GLY A 60 12.65 -0.35 12.79
N LEU A 61 13.20 -0.85 11.69
CA LEU A 61 12.99 -2.21 11.22
C LEU A 61 14.32 -2.96 11.27
N TYR A 62 14.33 -4.15 11.86
CA TYR A 62 15.53 -4.97 12.06
C TYR A 62 15.24 -6.45 11.81
N CYS A 63 16.25 -7.24 11.47
CA CYS A 63 16.05 -8.67 11.20
C CYS A 63 16.37 -9.56 12.41
N ASP A 64 17.57 -9.43 12.97
CA ASP A 64 18.02 -10.37 14.00
C ASP A 64 17.73 -9.85 15.40
N SER A 65 18.56 -8.90 15.85
CA SER A 65 18.49 -8.28 17.16
C SER A 65 18.25 -6.79 17.03
N GLN A 66 17.31 -6.28 17.82
CA GLN A 66 17.01 -4.85 17.85
C GLN A 66 18.29 -4.05 18.18
N PRO A 67 18.65 -3.07 17.34
CA PRO A 67 19.80 -2.20 17.58
C PRO A 67 19.69 -1.46 18.93
N LYS A 68 20.84 -1.25 19.58
CA LYS A 68 20.94 -0.48 20.83
C LYS A 68 21.60 0.87 20.57
N GLY A 69 21.14 1.90 21.27
CA GLY A 69 21.74 3.24 21.19
C GLY A 69 21.39 4.01 19.91
N VAL A 70 20.34 3.60 19.19
CA VAL A 70 19.76 4.37 18.09
C VAL A 70 18.69 5.28 18.66
N ASP A 71 19.01 6.57 18.77
CA ASP A 71 18.11 7.58 19.34
C ASP A 71 17.00 8.01 18.36
N GLY A 72 15.85 8.39 18.91
CA GLY A 72 14.77 9.01 18.15
C GLY A 72 13.93 8.04 17.29
N VAL A 73 14.01 6.73 17.54
CA VAL A 73 13.07 5.76 16.97
C VAL A 73 11.94 5.53 17.97
N ASP A 74 10.69 5.73 17.52
CA ASP A 74 9.51 5.61 18.38
C ASP A 74 9.11 4.15 18.60
N LYS A 75 9.23 3.31 17.57
CA LYS A 75 8.84 1.90 17.63
C LYS A 75 9.76 1.02 16.80
N TRP A 76 9.93 -0.22 17.25
CA TRP A 76 10.80 -1.20 16.60
C TRP A 76 10.01 -2.44 16.17
N PHE A 77 10.27 -2.90 14.94
CA PHE A 77 9.64 -4.09 14.38
C PHE A 77 10.71 -5.03 13.84
N LYS A 78 10.55 -6.31 14.18
CA LYS A 78 11.30 -7.37 13.53
C LYS A 78 10.71 -7.62 12.14
N VAL A 79 11.55 -7.69 11.12
CA VAL A 79 11.16 -7.94 9.73
C VAL A 79 11.86 -9.21 9.19
N PRO A 80 11.26 -9.92 8.23
CA PRO A 80 9.92 -9.70 7.68
C PRO A 80 8.81 -10.02 8.71
N VAL A 81 7.75 -9.23 8.71
CA VAL A 81 6.53 -9.52 9.48
C VAL A 81 5.76 -10.67 8.82
N SER A 82 5.04 -11.45 9.62
CA SER A 82 4.31 -12.64 9.19
C SER A 82 2.83 -12.63 9.59
N SER A 83 2.47 -11.81 10.57
CA SER A 83 1.11 -11.65 11.07
C SER A 83 0.78 -10.16 11.16
N VAL A 84 -0.26 -9.72 10.45
CA VAL A 84 -0.65 -8.32 10.29
C VAL A 84 -2.09 -8.12 10.72
N GLY A 85 -2.29 -7.12 11.57
CA GLY A 85 -3.59 -6.52 11.86
C GLY A 85 -3.83 -5.28 10.99
N VAL A 86 -5.06 -5.03 10.57
CA VAL A 86 -5.42 -3.78 9.85
C VAL A 86 -6.63 -3.09 10.46
N ARG A 87 -6.50 -1.78 10.69
CA ARG A 87 -7.61 -0.88 11.04
C ARG A 87 -8.05 0.01 9.89
N VAL A 88 -7.24 0.07 8.83
CA VAL A 88 -7.51 0.91 7.66
C VAL A 88 -7.59 0.06 6.39
N PRO A 89 -8.63 0.22 5.55
CA PRO A 89 -8.79 -0.61 4.35
C PRO A 89 -7.62 -0.55 3.37
N ILE A 90 -6.96 0.62 3.25
CA ILE A 90 -5.83 0.81 2.32
C ILE A 90 -4.69 -0.18 2.58
N ALA A 91 -4.46 -0.57 3.84
CA ALA A 91 -3.45 -1.55 4.20
C ALA A 91 -3.73 -2.90 3.54
N SER A 92 -4.98 -3.37 3.54
CA SER A 92 -5.36 -4.64 2.91
C SER A 92 -5.13 -4.64 1.40
N GLY A 93 -5.34 -3.50 0.73
CA GLY A 93 -5.04 -3.34 -0.69
C GLY A 93 -3.54 -3.39 -1.00
N PHE A 94 -2.70 -2.78 -0.15
CA PHE A 94 -1.25 -2.88 -0.29
C PHE A 94 -0.74 -4.31 -0.07
N LEU A 95 -1.26 -5.02 0.94
CA LEU A 95 -0.90 -6.41 1.18
C LEU A 95 -1.26 -7.31 0.00
N GLU A 96 -2.44 -7.13 -0.61
CA GLU A 96 -2.81 -7.85 -1.82
C GLU A 96 -1.86 -7.53 -2.99
N ALA A 97 -1.63 -6.24 -3.25
CA ALA A 97 -0.82 -5.80 -4.38
C ALA A 97 0.64 -6.28 -4.29
N LEU A 98 1.18 -6.39 -3.08
CA LEU A 98 2.51 -6.94 -2.80
C LEU A 98 2.54 -8.49 -2.74
N GLY A 99 1.38 -9.16 -2.76
CA GLY A 99 1.31 -10.62 -2.63
C GLY A 99 1.43 -11.15 -1.19
N HIS A 100 1.39 -10.29 -0.18
CA HIS A 100 1.47 -10.63 1.25
C HIS A 100 0.09 -10.81 1.92
N ARG A 101 -0.93 -11.17 1.14
CA ARG A 101 -2.31 -11.36 1.64
C ARG A 101 -2.43 -12.37 2.77
N ASP A 102 -1.59 -13.41 2.76
CA ASP A 102 -1.63 -14.48 3.77
C ASP A 102 -1.11 -14.02 5.13
N ALA A 103 -0.39 -12.88 5.17
CA ALA A 103 0.03 -12.26 6.42
C ALA A 103 -1.11 -11.50 7.11
N LEU A 104 -2.21 -11.18 6.40
CA LEU A 104 -3.38 -10.53 7.01
C LEU A 104 -4.18 -11.52 7.85
N THR A 105 -4.04 -11.44 9.17
CA THR A 105 -4.65 -12.39 10.12
C THR A 105 -5.78 -11.77 10.93
N ALA A 106 -5.79 -10.44 11.09
CA ALA A 106 -6.82 -9.72 11.84
C ALA A 106 -7.20 -8.38 11.19
N ALA A 107 -8.47 -7.99 11.32
CA ALA A 107 -8.96 -6.70 10.85
C ALA A 107 -10.01 -6.11 11.79
N ASP A 108 -10.11 -4.79 11.85
CA ASP A 108 -11.11 -4.09 12.69
C ASP A 108 -12.54 -4.51 12.35
N SER A 109 -12.85 -4.59 11.05
CA SER A 109 -14.12 -5.08 10.53
C SER A 109 -13.87 -6.06 9.37
N PRO A 110 -13.63 -7.36 9.63
CA PRO A 110 -13.31 -8.33 8.57
C PRO A 110 -14.38 -8.40 7.48
N GLY A 111 -15.66 -8.24 7.85
CA GLY A 111 -16.78 -8.20 6.90
C GLY A 111 -16.80 -7.00 5.95
N ASN A 112 -16.02 -5.95 6.23
CA ASN A 112 -15.90 -4.77 5.36
C ASN A 112 -14.73 -4.88 4.38
N LEU A 113 -13.94 -5.95 4.44
CA LEU A 113 -12.89 -6.21 3.45
C LEU A 113 -13.53 -6.72 2.17
N THR A 114 -13.56 -5.88 1.14
CA THR A 114 -14.22 -6.17 -0.15
C THR A 114 -13.29 -6.85 -1.16
N ASN A 115 -12.11 -7.27 -0.73
CA ASN A 115 -11.11 -7.86 -1.59
C ASN A 115 -11.47 -9.31 -1.92
N ILE A 116 -11.75 -9.59 -3.19
CA ILE A 116 -12.16 -10.92 -3.67
C ILE A 116 -11.06 -11.97 -3.47
N CYS A 117 -9.80 -11.55 -3.38
CA CYS A 117 -8.65 -12.42 -3.18
C CYS A 117 -8.41 -12.77 -1.71
N LEU A 118 -9.16 -12.17 -0.77
CA LEU A 118 -9.07 -12.48 0.65
C LEU A 118 -10.10 -13.52 1.06
N ASP A 119 -9.63 -14.52 1.82
CA ASP A 119 -10.50 -15.45 2.52
C ASP A 119 -10.89 -14.85 3.87
N ALA A 120 -11.97 -14.06 3.88
CA ALA A 120 -12.44 -13.37 5.08
C ALA A 120 -12.75 -14.31 6.26
N SER A 121 -12.95 -15.62 6.00
CA SER A 121 -13.15 -16.62 7.06
C SER A 121 -11.89 -16.90 7.90
N LYS A 122 -10.70 -16.55 7.37
CA LYS A 122 -9.42 -16.68 8.05
C LYS A 122 -9.00 -15.42 8.80
N ILE A 123 -9.72 -14.32 8.60
CA ILE A 123 -9.40 -13.02 9.20
C ILE A 123 -10.25 -12.84 10.45
N LYS A 124 -9.59 -12.71 11.59
CA LYS A 124 -10.26 -12.48 12.88
C LYS A 124 -10.58 -11.01 13.09
N SER A 125 -11.50 -10.72 14.00
CA SER A 125 -11.71 -9.36 14.49
C SER A 125 -10.49 -8.90 15.30
N LEU A 126 -10.00 -7.69 15.04
CA LEU A 126 -8.84 -7.12 15.72
C LEU A 126 -9.24 -6.47 17.06
N ASP A 127 -9.41 -7.30 18.08
CA ASP A 127 -9.56 -6.91 19.48
C ASP A 127 -8.21 -6.90 20.23
N SER A 128 -8.22 -6.67 21.54
CA SER A 128 -7.00 -6.62 22.35
C SER A 128 -6.24 -7.96 22.42
N GLU A 129 -6.92 -9.10 22.28
CA GLU A 129 -6.29 -10.41 22.27
C GLU A 129 -5.55 -10.62 20.95
N GLU A 130 -6.22 -10.38 19.83
CA GLU A 130 -5.60 -10.52 18.51
C GLU A 130 -4.53 -9.47 18.25
N GLN A 131 -4.68 -8.25 18.79
CA GLN A 131 -3.62 -7.23 18.75
C GLN A 131 -2.32 -7.74 19.38
N ALA A 132 -2.37 -8.54 20.44
CA ALA A 132 -1.18 -9.10 21.06
C ALA A 132 -0.48 -10.14 20.15
N ASN A 133 -1.25 -10.82 19.29
CA ASN A 133 -0.83 -11.96 18.46
C ASN A 133 -0.31 -11.58 17.06
N VAL A 134 -0.45 -10.32 16.62
CA VAL A 134 0.08 -9.83 15.34
C VAL A 134 1.46 -9.17 15.50
N ASP A 135 2.29 -9.19 14.47
CA ASP A 135 3.61 -8.53 14.47
C ASP A 135 3.47 -7.01 14.33
N VAL A 136 2.50 -6.56 13.53
CA VAL A 136 2.25 -5.14 13.22
C VAL A 136 0.75 -4.89 13.02
N VAL A 137 0.30 -3.70 13.38
CA VAL A 137 -1.04 -3.18 13.06
C VAL A 137 -0.93 -1.94 12.20
N PHE A 138 -1.46 -1.98 10.97
CA PHE A 138 -1.58 -0.79 10.13
C PHE A 138 -2.87 -0.03 10.44
N SER A 139 -2.74 1.25 10.82
CA SER A 139 -3.82 2.09 11.33
C SER A 139 -3.78 3.51 10.77
N SER A 140 -4.83 4.31 11.00
CA SER A 140 -4.83 5.75 10.70
C SER A 140 -4.14 6.59 11.77
N ASP A 141 -3.87 6.00 12.94
CA ASP A 141 -3.23 6.64 14.08
C ASP A 141 -2.06 5.79 14.58
N ALA A 142 -0.89 6.40 14.73
CA ALA A 142 0.29 5.75 15.28
C ALA A 142 0.11 5.34 16.75
N ALA A 143 -0.86 5.86 17.50
CA ALA A 143 -1.05 5.53 18.92
C ALA A 143 -2.09 4.41 19.18
N SER A 144 -2.88 4.00 18.17
CA SER A 144 -4.07 3.16 18.38
C SER A 144 -3.80 1.77 18.96
N ASP A 145 -2.60 1.21 18.72
CA ASP A 145 -2.27 -0.18 19.04
C ASP A 145 -0.93 -0.32 19.80
N GLY A 146 -0.57 0.70 20.58
CA GLY A 146 0.68 0.73 21.33
C GLY A 146 1.90 0.52 20.43
N ASP A 147 2.84 -0.31 20.88
CA ASP A 147 4.12 -0.55 20.18
C ASP A 147 3.98 -1.29 18.85
N LYS A 148 2.79 -1.80 18.50
CA LYS A 148 2.52 -2.48 17.23
C LYS A 148 1.92 -1.58 16.17
N SER A 149 1.47 -0.36 16.51
CA SER A 149 0.78 0.50 15.56
C SER A 149 1.73 1.21 14.58
N VAL A 150 1.40 1.12 13.30
CA VAL A 150 2.04 1.82 12.20
C VAL A 150 0.99 2.63 11.45
N ARG A 151 1.20 3.93 11.36
CA ARG A 151 0.27 4.84 10.67
C ARG A 151 0.40 4.72 9.15
N LEU A 152 -0.74 4.71 8.46
CA LEU A 152 -0.86 4.97 7.03
C LEU A 152 -1.75 6.22 6.82
N PRO A 153 -1.52 7.02 5.76
CA PRO A 153 -2.32 8.20 5.49
C PRO A 153 -3.70 7.81 4.98
N THR A 154 -4.73 8.19 5.73
CA THR A 154 -6.14 8.00 5.34
C THR A 154 -6.80 9.29 4.89
N ASP A 155 -6.22 10.44 5.20
CA ASP A 155 -6.71 11.73 4.74
C ASP A 155 -6.39 11.97 3.25
N ASP A 156 -6.99 13.01 2.69
CA ASP A 156 -6.91 13.35 1.27
C ASP A 156 -5.91 14.48 0.98
N SER A 157 -4.93 14.69 1.87
CA SER A 157 -3.88 15.71 1.69
C SER A 157 -2.84 15.32 0.63
N LEU A 158 -2.69 14.02 0.35
CA LEU A 158 -1.79 13.50 -0.66
C LEU A 158 -2.49 13.36 -2.01
N SER A 159 -1.75 13.59 -3.11
CA SER A 159 -2.21 13.24 -4.46
C SER A 159 -2.32 11.71 -4.64
N PRO A 160 -3.00 11.24 -5.70
CA PRO A 160 -3.15 9.80 -5.96
C PRO A 160 -1.84 9.02 -6.01
N LEU A 161 -0.84 9.53 -6.75
CA LEU A 161 0.47 8.87 -6.84
C LEU A 161 1.26 8.94 -5.52
N GLN A 162 1.19 10.07 -4.80
CA GLN A 162 1.84 10.17 -3.48
C GLN A 162 1.25 9.18 -2.48
N LYS A 163 -0.08 9.01 -2.46
CA LYS A 163 -0.76 8.03 -1.60
C LYS A 163 -0.44 6.60 -2.05
N ALA A 164 -0.38 6.32 -3.35
CA ALA A 164 -0.02 5.01 -3.88
C ALA A 164 1.42 4.60 -3.54
N GLU A 165 2.36 5.55 -3.44
CA GLU A 165 3.77 5.24 -3.13
C GLU A 165 3.98 4.71 -1.70
N TRP A 166 2.98 4.85 -0.82
CA TRP A 166 2.99 4.21 0.51
C TRP A 166 3.03 2.67 0.45
N ILE A 167 2.79 2.08 -0.72
CA ILE A 167 3.07 0.65 -0.92
C ILE A 167 4.53 0.30 -0.64
N LYS A 168 5.48 1.20 -0.91
CA LYS A 168 6.90 1.02 -0.60
C LYS A 168 7.15 1.05 0.91
N PHE A 169 6.43 1.92 1.62
CA PHE A 169 6.48 2.00 3.08
C PHE A 169 5.99 0.69 3.73
N VAL A 170 4.88 0.13 3.24
CA VAL A 170 4.35 -1.16 3.72
C VAL A 170 5.31 -2.30 3.37
N ALA A 171 5.86 -2.33 2.15
CA ALA A 171 6.75 -3.40 1.70
C ALA A 171 8.03 -3.54 2.53
N ALA A 172 8.53 -2.43 3.10
CA ALA A 172 9.69 -2.47 3.98
C ALA A 172 9.46 -3.36 5.22
N PHE A 173 8.22 -3.51 5.73
CA PHE A 173 7.91 -4.45 6.82
C PHE A 173 8.05 -5.92 6.41
N PHE A 174 8.03 -6.21 5.11
CA PHE A 174 8.19 -7.54 4.54
C PHE A 174 9.58 -7.78 3.94
N ASN A 175 10.49 -6.79 4.02
CA ASN A 175 11.78 -6.81 3.33
C ASN A 175 11.64 -7.03 1.81
N ASP A 176 10.64 -6.39 1.21
CA ASP A 176 10.21 -6.57 -0.17
C ASP A 176 10.31 -5.27 -1.00
N GLU A 177 11.30 -4.45 -0.69
CA GLU A 177 11.46 -3.11 -1.27
C GLU A 177 11.60 -3.13 -2.78
N LYS A 178 12.41 -4.05 -3.35
CA LYS A 178 12.60 -4.17 -4.81
C LYS A 178 11.30 -4.44 -5.55
N SER A 179 10.47 -5.33 -5.03
CA SER A 179 9.18 -5.66 -5.64
C SER A 179 8.26 -4.45 -5.58
N SER A 180 8.22 -3.74 -4.44
CA SER A 180 7.42 -2.53 -4.29
C SER A 180 7.87 -1.38 -5.18
N ASP A 181 9.17 -1.23 -5.42
CA ASP A 181 9.71 -0.20 -6.30
C ASP A 181 9.34 -0.46 -7.77
N SER A 182 9.45 -1.71 -8.20
CA SER A 182 9.01 -2.16 -9.53
C SER A 182 7.50 -2.01 -9.72
N LEU A 183 6.72 -2.40 -8.71
CA LEU A 183 5.27 -2.30 -8.71
C LEU A 183 4.80 -0.85 -8.76
N PHE A 184 5.36 0.01 -7.91
CA PHE A 184 5.01 1.43 -7.91
C PHE A 184 5.41 2.11 -9.22
N SER A 185 6.58 1.80 -9.78
CA SER A 185 6.98 2.31 -11.09
C SER A 185 5.94 1.96 -12.16
N SER A 186 5.47 0.72 -12.17
CA SER A 186 4.43 0.26 -13.10
C SER A 186 3.11 1.01 -12.91
N ILE A 187 2.70 1.25 -11.65
CA ILE A 187 1.50 2.03 -11.31
C ILE A 187 1.66 3.48 -11.79
N SER A 188 2.80 4.11 -11.51
CA SER A 188 3.12 5.48 -11.90
C SER A 188 3.10 5.64 -13.42
N ASP A 189 3.75 4.73 -14.14
CA ASP A 189 3.78 4.73 -15.61
C ASP A 189 2.38 4.59 -16.21
N ALA A 190 1.58 3.65 -15.70
CA ALA A 190 0.20 3.46 -16.15
C ALA A 190 -0.65 4.71 -15.88
N TYR A 191 -0.58 5.27 -14.67
CA TYR A 191 -1.30 6.47 -14.29
C TYR A 191 -0.94 7.66 -15.19
N ASN A 192 0.35 7.91 -15.41
CA ASN A 192 0.82 9.01 -16.24
C ASN A 192 0.48 8.81 -17.73
N CYS A 193 0.52 7.57 -18.21
CA CYS A 193 0.05 7.22 -19.55
C CYS A 193 -1.43 7.56 -19.71
N HIS A 194 -2.29 7.12 -18.78
CA HIS A 194 -3.71 7.46 -18.81
C HIS A 194 -3.96 8.96 -18.74
N TRP A 195 -3.29 9.66 -17.81
CA TRP A 195 -3.38 11.11 -17.67
C TRP A 195 -3.06 11.83 -18.99
N SER A 196 -1.92 11.51 -19.61
CA SER A 196 -1.46 12.18 -20.83
C SER A 196 -2.39 11.98 -22.03
N ASN A 197 -3.08 10.83 -22.09
CA ASN A 197 -4.07 10.54 -23.12
C ASN A 197 -5.39 11.29 -22.91
N LEU A 198 -5.76 11.59 -21.66
CA LEU A 198 -7.07 12.16 -21.32
C LEU A 198 -7.04 13.68 -21.07
N GLN A 199 -5.87 14.27 -20.82
CA GLN A 199 -5.78 15.71 -20.54
C GLN A 199 -6.21 16.62 -21.71
N ASN A 200 -6.25 16.11 -22.95
CA ASN A 200 -6.54 16.88 -24.16
C ASN A 200 -7.84 16.45 -24.86
N LEU A 201 -8.79 15.87 -24.12
CA LEU A 201 -10.10 15.54 -24.69
C LEU A 201 -10.77 16.79 -25.26
N ALA A 202 -11.26 16.72 -26.50
CA ALA A 202 -11.95 17.82 -27.17
C ALA A 202 -13.21 18.28 -26.40
N GLN A 203 -13.84 17.34 -25.69
CA GLN A 203 -14.92 17.60 -24.75
C GLN A 203 -14.61 16.85 -23.46
N GLN A 204 -14.26 17.59 -22.41
CA GLN A 204 -14.01 17.00 -21.09
C GLN A 204 -15.34 16.78 -20.37
N PRO A 205 -15.60 15.58 -19.84
CA PRO A 205 -16.79 15.36 -19.02
C PRO A 205 -16.73 16.17 -17.73
N HIS A 206 -17.90 16.51 -17.19
CA HIS A 206 -18.04 17.06 -15.84
C HIS A 206 -18.32 15.92 -14.87
N ALA A 207 -17.56 15.84 -13.77
CA ALA A 207 -17.74 14.82 -12.76
C ALA A 207 -17.58 15.40 -11.36
N TYR A 208 -18.36 14.87 -10.43
CA TYR A 208 -18.39 15.31 -9.04
C TYR A 208 -18.37 14.09 -8.12
N TRP A 209 -17.61 14.19 -7.03
CA TRP A 209 -17.72 13.25 -5.92
C TRP A 209 -18.79 13.76 -4.98
N ILE A 210 -19.84 12.97 -4.76
CA ILE A 210 -20.95 13.33 -3.87
C ILE A 210 -20.94 12.38 -2.67
N GLN A 211 -20.92 12.95 -1.47
CA GLN A 211 -21.09 12.21 -0.24
C GLN A 211 -22.49 12.43 0.31
N TYR A 212 -23.21 11.33 0.55
CA TYR A 212 -24.42 11.35 1.35
C TYR A 212 -24.08 11.39 2.84
N ALA A 213 -24.78 12.23 3.60
CA ALA A 213 -24.75 12.23 5.04
C ALA A 213 -26.17 12.35 5.61
N ASP A 214 -26.48 11.53 6.61
CA ASP A 214 -27.72 11.63 7.38
C ASP A 214 -27.46 12.39 8.70
N ASN A 215 -28.02 13.59 8.81
CA ASN A 215 -27.91 14.43 10.00
C ASN A 215 -29.20 14.35 10.82
N ASN A 216 -29.35 13.27 11.60
CA ASN A 216 -30.50 12.99 12.45
C ASN A 216 -31.83 12.85 11.67
N GLY A 217 -31.86 11.99 10.65
CA GLY A 217 -33.00 11.74 9.78
C GLY A 217 -33.20 12.80 8.69
N LYS A 218 -32.20 13.66 8.47
CA LYS A 218 -32.21 14.69 7.41
C LYS A 218 -31.12 14.36 6.40
N PRO A 219 -31.49 13.94 5.18
CA PRO A 219 -30.50 13.67 4.14
C PRO A 219 -29.81 14.97 3.74
N SER A 220 -28.49 14.90 3.59
CA SER A 220 -27.67 15.97 3.04
C SER A 220 -26.67 15.37 2.05
N TYR A 221 -26.34 16.14 1.01
CA TYR A 221 -25.39 15.75 -0.01
C TYR A 221 -24.32 16.83 -0.10
N ASN A 222 -23.06 16.44 0.05
CA ASN A 222 -21.93 17.36 -0.03
C ASN A 222 -21.06 16.98 -1.23
N ILE A 223 -20.62 17.98 -1.98
CA ILE A 223 -19.60 17.78 -3.00
C ILE A 223 -18.25 17.66 -2.28
N ILE A 224 -17.54 16.56 -2.52
CA ILE A 224 -16.16 16.38 -2.06
C ILE A 224 -15.24 17.05 -3.08
N ASP A 225 -14.47 18.04 -2.64
CA ASP A 225 -13.63 18.86 -3.50
C ASP A 225 -12.17 18.94 -3.02
N SER A 226 -11.72 17.94 -2.26
CA SER A 226 -10.32 17.89 -1.83
C SER A 226 -9.35 17.78 -3.03
N SER A 227 -8.07 18.09 -2.79
CA SER A 227 -7.00 17.90 -3.78
C SER A 227 -6.95 16.49 -4.34
N TYR A 228 -7.15 15.46 -3.52
CA TYR A 228 -7.10 14.06 -3.96
C TYR A 228 -8.20 13.75 -4.99
N GLN A 229 -9.47 14.03 -4.66
CA GLN A 229 -10.59 13.80 -5.58
C GLN A 229 -10.48 14.65 -6.85
N LYS A 230 -10.04 15.90 -6.72
CA LYS A 230 -9.77 16.79 -7.86
C LYS A 230 -8.73 16.19 -8.80
N SER A 231 -7.61 15.72 -8.26
CA SER A 231 -6.54 15.08 -9.05
C SER A 231 -6.99 13.76 -9.68
N LEU A 232 -7.79 12.94 -8.98
CA LEU A 232 -8.35 11.71 -9.56
C LEU A 232 -9.26 11.99 -10.76
N LEU A 233 -10.18 12.96 -10.62
CA LEU A 233 -11.10 13.32 -11.71
C LEU A 233 -10.34 13.89 -12.90
N ALA A 234 -9.38 14.78 -12.66
CA ALA A 234 -8.53 15.32 -13.71
C ALA A 234 -7.73 14.22 -14.42
N GLY A 235 -7.26 13.21 -13.68
CA GLY A 235 -6.56 12.05 -14.27
C GLY A 235 -7.44 11.13 -15.08
N ALA A 236 -8.74 11.14 -14.82
CA ALA A 236 -9.75 10.52 -15.66
C ALA A 236 -10.21 11.42 -16.84
N GLY A 237 -9.59 12.59 -17.04
CA GLY A 237 -9.94 13.55 -18.09
C GLY A 237 -11.17 14.41 -17.80
N ALA A 238 -11.71 14.34 -16.59
CA ALA A 238 -12.89 15.10 -16.19
C ALA A 238 -12.53 16.46 -15.57
N THR A 239 -13.43 17.42 -15.74
CA THR A 239 -13.41 18.66 -14.96
C THR A 239 -14.25 18.51 -13.70
N ASN A 240 -13.84 19.23 -12.65
CA ASN A 240 -14.45 19.19 -11.33
C ASN A 240 -15.15 20.51 -10.97
N ASP A 241 -15.29 21.46 -11.90
CA ASP A 241 -15.81 22.82 -11.61
C ASP A 241 -17.15 22.80 -10.86
N THR A 242 -17.08 22.90 -9.53
CA THR A 242 -18.20 22.71 -8.61
C THR A 242 -19.15 23.90 -8.63
N SER A 243 -18.72 25.04 -9.17
CA SER A 243 -19.58 26.21 -9.37
C SER A 243 -20.72 25.93 -10.33
N LYS A 244 -20.54 24.98 -11.26
CA LYS A 244 -21.55 24.56 -12.24
C LYS A 244 -22.49 23.47 -11.72
N ALA A 245 -22.11 22.75 -10.67
CA ALA A 245 -22.90 21.63 -10.11
C ALA A 245 -24.19 22.09 -9.42
N LEU A 246 -24.25 23.34 -8.98
CA LEU A 246 -25.37 23.91 -8.22
C LEU A 246 -26.28 24.82 -9.05
N ASP A 247 -25.92 25.07 -10.32
CA ASP A 247 -26.71 25.93 -11.23
C ASP A 247 -27.76 25.14 -12.00
N ASP A 248 -27.72 23.80 -11.94
CA ASP A 248 -28.60 22.95 -12.72
C ASP A 248 -29.92 22.65 -12.00
N SER A 249 -30.75 23.69 -11.89
CA SER A 249 -32.20 23.51 -11.68
C SER A 249 -32.91 22.92 -12.91
N SER A 250 -32.19 22.64 -14.01
CA SER A 250 -32.75 22.14 -15.26
C SER A 250 -32.63 20.62 -15.45
N ASP A 251 -31.85 19.93 -14.62
CA ASP A 251 -31.73 18.45 -14.63
C ASP A 251 -32.80 17.72 -13.80
N LEU A 252 -33.71 18.44 -13.13
CA LEU A 252 -34.81 17.88 -12.35
C LEU A 252 -36.20 18.00 -13.03
N THR A 253 -36.25 18.31 -14.34
CA THR A 253 -37.50 18.35 -15.13
C THR A 253 -37.57 17.25 -16.17
#